data_AF-A0A6L4Z3Q3-F1
#
_entry.id   AF-A0A6L4Z3Q3-F1
#
_cell.length_a   1.000
_cell.length_b   1.000
_cell.length_c   1.000
_cell.angle_alpha   90.00
_cell.angle_beta   90.00
_cell.angle_gamma   90.00
#
_symmetry.space_group_name_H-M   'P 1'
#
loop_
_entity.id
_entity.type
_entity.pdbx_description
1 polymer ?
#
loop_
_entity_poly.entity_id
_entity_poly.type
_entity_poly.pdbx_seq_one_letter_code
_entity_poly.pdbx_strand_id
1 'polypeptide(L)' 'MSLLNPVALYLSGTVGGGCVEADVVGAAQRLMRQQKAQLCRFELIADPGDPEGDVCGGIMEIFIEPYLPE' A
#
# COMPACT_ATOMS: atom_id res chain seq x y z
N MET A 1 9.21 -5.59 1.69
CA MET A 1 8.99 -4.71 2.85
C MET A 1 9.32 -3.31 2.39
N SER A 2 8.30 -2.45 2.26
CA SER A 2 8.48 -1.08 1.78
C SER A 2 8.50 -0.10 2.94
N LEU A 3 9.37 0.90 2.87
CA LEU A 3 9.48 1.97 3.86
C LEU A 3 8.88 3.27 3.29
N LEU A 4 8.06 3.93 4.11
CA LEU A 4 7.38 5.17 3.77
C LEU A 4 7.83 6.31 4.68
N ASN A 5 8.39 7.36 4.08
CA ASN A 5 8.86 8.55 4.79
C ASN A 5 7.69 9.54 5.02
N PRO A 6 7.54 10.12 6.23
CA PRO A 6 6.47 11.08 6.56
C PRO A 6 6.41 12.33 5.68
N VAL A 7 7.48 12.64 4.93
CA VAL A 7 7.54 13.79 4.01
C VAL A 7 7.19 13.39 2.56
N ALA A 8 6.80 12.13 2.29
CA ALA A 8 6.45 11.61 0.97
C ALA A 8 7.52 11.84 -0.12
N LEU A 9 8.79 12.07 0.26
CA LEU A 9 9.83 12.43 -0.70
C LEU A 9 10.35 11.21 -1.50
N TYR A 10 10.17 10.00 -0.97
CA TYR A 10 10.69 8.77 -1.57
C TYR A 10 10.06 7.52 -0.93
N LEU A 11 9.64 6.58 -1.78
CA LEU A 11 9.22 5.21 -1.43
C LEU A 11 10.43 4.29 -1.62
N SER A 12 10.81 3.52 -0.59
CA SER A 12 11.89 2.55 -0.69
C SER A 12 11.34 1.12 -0.67
N GLY A 13 11.64 0.36 -1.72
CA GLY A 13 11.04 -0.95 -1.96
C GLY A 13 9.66 -0.86 -2.62
N THR A 14 9.08 -2.02 -2.93
CA THR A 14 7.74 -2.14 -3.54
C THR A 14 6.98 -3.28 -2.86
N VAL A 15 5.65 -3.12 -2.73
CA VAL A 15 4.72 -4.18 -2.30
C VAL A 15 3.98 -4.80 -3.50
N GLY A 16 4.24 -4.31 -4.70
CA GLY A 16 3.49 -4.53 -5.92
C GLY A 16 3.52 -3.25 -6.77
N GLY A 17 3.06 -3.31 -8.03
CA GLY A 17 2.98 -2.13 -8.90
C GLY A 17 1.53 -1.64 -9.10
N GLY A 18 1.39 -0.47 -9.71
CA GLY A 18 0.09 0.04 -10.19
C GLY A 18 -0.79 0.63 -9.08
N CYS A 19 -2.11 0.62 -9.31
CA CYS A 19 -3.08 1.32 -8.46
C CYS A 19 -3.02 0.89 -6.98
N VAL A 20 -2.70 -0.37 -6.73
CA VAL A 20 -2.65 -0.92 -5.36
C VAL A 20 -1.50 -0.32 -4.56
N GLU A 21 -0.36 -0.03 -5.18
CA GLU A 21 0.75 0.63 -4.49
C GLU A 21 0.34 2.05 -4.05
N ALA A 22 -0.42 2.78 -4.87
CA ALA A 22 -0.96 4.09 -4.50
C ALA A 22 -1.93 4.00 -3.30
N ASP A 23 -2.81 2.99 -3.28
CA ASP A 23 -3.73 2.76 -2.16
C ASP A 23 -2.98 2.42 -0.87
N VAL A 24 -1.91 1.65 -0.96
CA VAL A 24 -1.03 1.34 0.19
C VAL A 24 -0.37 2.61 0.72
N VAL A 25 0.13 3.50 -0.15
CA VAL A 25 0.68 4.80 0.28
C VAL A 25 -0.38 5.64 1.00
N GLY A 26 -1.60 5.71 0.45
CA GLY A 26 -2.72 6.42 1.09
C GLY A 26 -3.09 5.86 2.46
N ALA A 27 -3.14 4.53 2.58
CA ALA A 27 -3.38 3.84 3.85
C ALA A 27 -2.29 4.13 4.88
N ALA A 28 -1.03 4.06 4.48
CA ALA A 28 0.11 4.37 5.34
C ALA A 28 0.10 5.82 5.83
N GLN A 29 -0.14 6.80 4.94
CA GLN A 29 -0.25 8.20 5.36
C GLN A 29 -1.36 8.42 6.39
N ARG A 30 -2.50 7.74 6.24
CA ARG A 30 -3.59 7.77 7.21
C ARG A 30 -3.17 7.16 8.56
N LEU A 31 -2.53 6.00 8.54
CA LEU A 31 -2.09 5.29 9.76
C LEU A 31 -0.97 6.04 10.50
N MET A 32 -0.07 6.69 9.77
CA MET A 32 0.96 7.57 10.35
C MET A 32 0.33 8.74 11.12
N ARG A 33 -0.69 9.41 10.54
CA ARG A 33 -1.44 10.48 11.25
C ARG A 33 -2.18 9.96 12.48
N GLN A 34 -2.63 8.71 12.45
CA GLN A 34 -3.35 8.08 13.55
C GLN A 34 -2.44 7.46 14.61
N GLN A 35 -1.13 7.32 14.33
CA GLN A 35 -0.17 6.60 15.16
C GLN A 35 -0.66 5.18 15.53
N LYS A 36 -1.25 4.47 14.56
CA LYS A 36 -1.79 3.12 14.75
C LYS A 36 -1.27 2.17 13.67
N ALA A 37 -1.00 0.94 14.05
CA ALA A 37 -0.75 -0.15 13.12
C ALA A 37 -2.07 -0.83 12.70
N GLN A 38 -2.12 -1.34 11.47
CA GLN A 38 -3.28 -2.06 10.96
C GLN A 38 -2.87 -3.09 9.89
N LEU A 39 -3.54 -4.24 9.88
CA LEU A 39 -3.55 -5.16 8.73
C LEU A 39 -4.58 -4.66 7.71
N CYS A 40 -4.11 -4.21 6.55
CA CYS A 40 -4.93 -3.68 5.48
C CYS A 40 -5.11 -4.73 4.38
N ARG A 41 -6.35 -4.88 3.91
CA ARG A 41 -6.73 -5.82 2.85
C ARG A 41 -6.96 -5.06 1.55
N PHE A 42 -6.34 -5.53 0.47
CA PHE A 42 -6.43 -4.97 -0.88
C PHE A 42 -6.89 -6.07 -1.85
N GLU A 43 -7.82 -5.74 -2.73
CA GLU A 43 -8.35 -6.68 -3.72
C GLU A 43 -7.72 -6.37 -5.08
N LEU A 44 -7.02 -7.36 -5.62
CA LEU A 44 -6.37 -7.31 -6.93
C LEU A 44 -7.36 -7.87 -7.96
N ILE A 45 -8.49 -7.20 -8.13
CA ILE A 45 -9.52 -7.64 -9.08
C ILE A 45 -9.47 -6.70 -10.28
N ALA A 46 -9.14 -7.23 -11.45
CA ALA A 46 -9.23 -6.48 -12.71
C ALA A 46 -10.70 -6.22 -13.06
N ASP A 47 -11.02 -5.03 -13.56
CA ASP A 47 -12.30 -4.83 -14.23
C ASP A 47 -12.28 -5.69 -15.50
N PRO A 48 -13.31 -6.53 -15.75
CA PRO A 48 -13.38 -7.34 -16.97
C PRO A 48 -13.33 -6.54 -18.29
N GLY A 49 -13.45 -5.21 -18.25
CA GLY A 49 -13.26 -4.30 -19.39
C GLY A 49 -11.85 -3.76 -19.62
N ASP A 50 -10.89 -3.98 -18.71
CA ASP A 50 -9.52 -3.46 -18.84
C ASP A 50 -8.65 -4.39 -19.73
N PRO A 51 -8.02 -3.88 -20.80
CA PRO A 51 -7.30 -4.71 -21.77
C PRO A 51 -5.90 -5.17 -21.30
N GLU A 52 -5.41 -4.67 -20.15
CA GLU A 52 -4.08 -4.99 -19.66
C GLU A 52 -4.09 -6.13 -18.63
N GLY A 53 -3.49 -7.26 -19.03
CA GLY A 53 -3.21 -8.43 -18.19
C GLY A 53 -2.11 -8.24 -17.14
N ASP A 54 -2.15 -7.14 -16.37
CA ASP A 54 -1.18 -6.80 -15.33
C ASP A 54 -1.73 -6.97 -13.90
N VAL A 55 -2.84 -7.70 -13.74
CA VAL A 55 -3.40 -8.00 -12.42
C VAL A 55 -3.07 -9.43 -12.03
N CYS A 56 -2.10 -9.57 -11.13
CA CYS A 56 -1.95 -10.77 -10.31
C CYS A 56 -3.20 -10.90 -9.44
N GLY A 57 -4.23 -11.59 -9.92
CA GLY A 57 -5.54 -11.67 -9.25
C GLY A 57 -5.48 -12.10 -7.78
N GLY A 58 -6.47 -11.71 -6.97
CA GLY A 58 -6.66 -12.23 -5.61
C GLY A 58 -6.77 -11.16 -4.52
N ILE A 59 -6.42 -11.53 -3.29
CA ILE A 59 -6.44 -10.65 -2.12
C ILE A 59 -5.02 -10.54 -1.58
N MET A 60 -4.58 -9.32 -1.32
CA MET A 60 -3.32 -9.03 -0.65
C MET A 60 -3.58 -8.40 0.71
N GLU A 61 -2.95 -8.93 1.75
CA GLU A 61 -2.99 -8.37 3.10
C GLU A 61 -1.62 -7.79 3.45
N ILE A 62 -1.59 -6.49 3.78
CA ILE A 62 -0.36 -5.76 4.10
C ILE A 62 -0.49 -5.21 5.51
N PHE A 63 0.43 -5.60 6.38
CA PHE A 63 0.57 -5.00 7.69
C PHE A 63 1.35 -3.68 7.58
N ILE A 64 0.75 -2.59 8.06
CA ILE A 64 1.33 -1.25 8.01
C ILE A 64 1.44 -0.72 9.43
N GLU A 65 2.65 -0.35 9.83
CA GLU A 65 2.94 0.24 11.15
C GLU A 65 3.70 1.57 11.01
N PRO A 66 3.32 2.62 11.75
CA PRO A 66 4.09 3.86 11.82
C PRO A 66 5.39 3.64 12.61
N TYR A 67 6.53 3.98 12.03
CA TYR A 67 7.79 4.08 12.76
C TYR A 67 7.86 5.44 13.46
N LEU A 68 7.62 5.47 14.78
CA LEU A 68 7.62 6.68 15.60
C LEU A 68 9.00 6.89 16.24
N PRO A 69 9.41 8.16 16.49
CA PRO A 69 10.56 8.44 17.34
C PRO A 69 10.37 7.84 18.74
N GLU A 70 11.46 7.42 19.37
CA GLU A 70 11.50 7.06 20.80
C GLU A 70 11.28 8.28 21.70
#